data_AF-A0A6N3E2Z6-F1
#
_entry.id   AF-A0A6N3E2Z6-F1
#
_cell.length_a   1.000
_cell.length_b   1.000
_cell.length_c   1.000
_cell.angle_alpha   90.00
_cell.angle_beta   90.00
_cell.angle_gamma   90.00
#
_symmetry.space_group_name_H-M   'P 1'
#
loop_
_entity.id
_entity.type
_entity.pdbx_description
1 polymer ?
#
loop_
_entity_poly.entity_id
_entity_poly.type
_entity_poly.pdbx_seq_one_letter_code
_entity_poly.pdbx_strand_id
1 'polypeptide(L)'
;MKKTSLLLLSLSTLWHIPGNAASFDCAKASSYAEHTVCSTSSLSELDDRLSTLYRQALAEHTDDAASIKKAQLSWLKNTRNKATTAAQLESAYTNRINDLYTLLGTKKENQRSVQPEASAPVAVKAGKNSDKPVARLPADEGKSNAAPNFPPRTNPVTKSCKVAMQYSPGAKDKYITGKKDDPHAIRVTDSGDSFVIHFDQYYGLGDMDSGSLGLLDKDYLNVRTESDGSTSYYLRPADATVSSYVLKSVKNNETQVKIIMYACKVAS
;
A
#
# COMPACT_ATOMS: atom_id res chain seq x y z
N MET A 1 -42.80 15.61 47.91
CA MET A 1 -42.53 14.42 47.04
C MET A 1 -41.15 14.58 46.43
N LYS A 2 -40.24 13.62 46.62
CA LYS A 2 -38.88 13.67 46.05
C LYS A 2 -38.89 13.04 44.65
N LYS A 3 -38.37 13.73 43.63
CA LYS A 3 -38.16 13.17 42.29
C LYS A 3 -36.66 13.01 42.05
N THR A 4 -36.15 11.79 42.23
CA THR A 4 -34.78 11.43 41.85
C THR A 4 -34.71 11.22 40.34
N SER A 5 -34.08 12.14 39.62
CA SER A 5 -33.82 11.97 38.18
C SER A 5 -32.60 11.08 37.99
N LEU A 6 -32.71 10.04 37.15
CA LEU A 6 -31.61 9.11 36.88
C LEU A 6 -30.45 9.83 36.17
N LEU A 7 -29.22 9.55 36.59
CA LEU A 7 -28.03 9.82 35.78
C LEU A 7 -27.93 8.75 34.68
N LEU A 8 -28.00 9.16 33.42
CA LEU A 8 -27.59 8.33 32.28
C LEU A 8 -26.07 8.41 32.12
N LEU A 9 -25.35 7.40 32.59
CA LEU A 9 -23.91 7.26 32.35
C LEU A 9 -23.70 6.82 30.89
N SER A 10 -23.44 7.76 29.98
CA SER A 10 -23.09 7.45 28.59
C SER A 10 -21.68 6.87 28.50
N LEU A 11 -21.57 5.54 28.53
CA LEU A 11 -20.30 4.84 28.41
C LEU A 11 -19.86 4.79 26.94
N SER A 12 -19.33 5.91 26.45
CA SER A 12 -18.77 6.02 25.09
C SER A 12 -17.52 5.17 24.95
N THR A 13 -17.67 3.97 24.35
CA THR A 13 -16.53 3.12 24.00
C THR A 13 -15.72 3.78 22.88
N LEU A 14 -14.59 4.37 23.25
CA LEU A 14 -13.55 4.81 22.32
C LEU A 14 -12.99 3.58 21.59
N TRP A 15 -13.52 3.31 20.39
CA TRP A 15 -12.91 2.40 19.43
C TRP A 15 -11.63 3.07 18.90
N HIS A 16 -10.55 2.94 19.66
CA HIS A 16 -9.22 3.17 19.15
C HIS A 16 -8.86 2.00 18.24
N ILE A 17 -9.10 2.18 16.94
CA ILE A 17 -8.42 1.38 15.91
C ILE A 17 -6.93 1.64 16.13
N PRO A 18 -6.10 0.61 16.41
CA PRO A 18 -4.67 0.80 16.53
C PRO A 18 -4.14 1.23 15.16
N GLY A 19 -3.75 2.50 15.04
CA GLY A 19 -3.03 2.96 13.88
C GLY A 19 -1.68 2.26 13.83
N ASN A 20 -1.27 1.77 12.66
CA ASN A 20 0.11 1.38 12.47
C ASN A 20 0.99 2.60 12.78
N ALA A 21 2.01 2.42 13.63
CA ALA A 21 2.94 3.50 13.93
C ALA A 21 3.78 3.74 12.68
N ALA A 22 3.55 4.89 12.04
CA ALA A 22 4.44 5.44 11.04
C ALA A 22 5.24 6.57 11.70
N SER A 23 6.37 6.97 11.12
CA SER A 23 7.22 8.01 11.71
C SER A 23 6.66 9.44 11.54
N PHE A 24 5.40 9.56 11.13
CA PHE A 24 4.64 10.79 10.97
C PHE A 24 3.18 10.60 11.42
N ASP A 25 2.48 11.71 11.64
CA ASP A 25 1.07 11.73 12.05
C ASP A 25 0.14 11.29 10.91
N CYS A 26 -0.39 10.07 11.00
CA CYS A 26 -1.31 9.51 10.01
C CYS A 26 -2.64 10.27 9.86
N ALA A 27 -3.08 11.05 10.86
CA ALA A 27 -4.25 11.92 10.70
C ALA A 27 -3.96 13.12 9.76
N LYS A 28 -2.69 13.43 9.50
CA LYS A 28 -2.23 14.47 8.56
C LYS A 28 -1.80 13.91 7.20
N ALA A 29 -1.96 12.62 6.95
CA ALA A 29 -1.63 11.99 5.67
C ALA A 29 -2.34 12.72 4.50
N SER A 30 -1.56 13.15 3.52
CA SER A 30 -2.03 14.04 2.44
C SER A 30 -1.90 13.41 1.05
N SER A 31 -0.88 12.57 0.87
CA SER A 31 -0.51 11.95 -0.40
C SER A 31 -0.82 10.45 -0.46
N TYR A 32 -0.82 9.88 -1.67
CA TYR A 32 -0.89 8.43 -1.89
C TYR A 32 0.13 7.67 -1.02
N ALA A 33 1.38 8.13 -1.01
CA ALA A 33 2.46 7.48 -0.26
C ALA A 33 2.18 7.45 1.25
N GLU A 34 1.74 8.58 1.84
CA GLU A 34 1.44 8.66 3.27
C GLU A 34 0.23 7.83 3.67
N HIS A 35 -0.88 7.91 2.92
CA HIS A 35 -2.06 7.08 3.19
C HIS A 35 -1.74 5.59 3.10
N THR A 36 -0.93 5.19 2.12
CA THR A 36 -0.52 3.79 1.91
C THR A 36 0.40 3.28 3.03
N VAL A 37 1.35 4.08 3.50
CA VAL A 37 2.20 3.73 4.65
C VAL A 37 1.36 3.54 5.92
N CYS A 38 0.40 4.45 6.18
CA CYS A 38 -0.48 4.35 7.34
C CYS A 38 -1.42 3.14 7.34
N SER A 39 -1.90 2.71 6.16
CA SER A 39 -2.78 1.54 6.03
C SER A 39 -2.05 0.20 6.11
N THR A 40 -0.79 0.15 5.68
CA THR A 40 -0.06 -1.11 5.45
C THR A 40 1.06 -1.30 6.47
N SER A 41 0.86 -2.23 7.41
CA SER A 41 1.78 -2.47 8.54
C SER A 41 3.24 -2.67 8.12
N SER A 42 3.51 -3.44 7.07
CA SER A 42 4.88 -3.67 6.56
C SER A 42 5.54 -2.42 5.98
N LEU A 43 4.79 -1.50 5.38
CA LEU A 43 5.32 -0.21 4.93
C LEU A 43 5.53 0.75 6.11
N SER A 44 4.69 0.66 7.14
CA SER A 44 4.86 1.39 8.41
C SER A 44 6.16 0.99 9.12
N GLU A 45 6.43 -0.32 9.24
CA GLU A 45 7.67 -0.86 9.80
C GLU A 45 8.93 -0.40 9.03
N LEU A 46 8.84 -0.35 7.69
CA LEU A 46 9.92 0.16 6.85
C LEU A 46 10.13 1.68 7.03
N ASP A 47 9.06 2.46 7.22
CA ASP A 47 9.16 3.89 7.50
C ASP A 47 9.83 4.16 8.85
N ASP A 48 9.44 3.45 9.92
CA ASP A 48 10.03 3.56 11.25
C ASP A 48 11.51 3.14 11.28
N ARG A 49 11.87 2.05 10.58
CA ARG A 49 13.26 1.60 10.42
C ARG A 49 14.11 2.63 9.70
N LEU A 50 13.62 3.16 8.58
CA LEU A 50 14.29 4.23 7.82
C LEU A 50 14.48 5.47 8.70
N SER A 51 13.42 5.89 9.40
CA SER A 51 13.40 7.06 10.27
C SER A 51 14.45 6.95 11.40
N THR A 52 14.64 5.74 11.94
CA THR A 52 15.65 5.44 12.97
C THR A 52 17.07 5.51 12.42
N LEU A 53 17.35 4.84 11.28
CA LEU A 53 18.66 4.90 10.62
C LEU A 53 19.01 6.32 10.17
N TYR A 54 18.04 7.10 9.71
CA TYR A 54 18.25 8.49 9.32
C TYR A 54 18.59 9.38 10.53
N ARG A 55 17.94 9.20 11.69
CA ARG A 55 18.32 9.88 12.94
C ARG A 55 19.74 9.52 13.37
N GLN A 56 20.11 8.24 13.30
CA GLN A 56 21.46 7.77 13.62
C GLN A 56 22.51 8.40 12.68
N ALA A 57 22.26 8.40 11.37
CA ALA A 57 23.18 8.99 10.39
C ALA A 57 23.41 10.49 10.61
N LEU A 58 22.39 11.24 11.05
CA LEU A 58 22.54 12.65 11.42
C LEU A 58 23.32 12.89 12.72
N ALA A 59 23.37 11.89 13.61
CA ALA A 59 24.10 11.97 14.88
C ALA A 59 25.57 11.55 14.73
N GLU A 60 25.86 10.55 13.88
CA GLU A 60 27.21 10.04 13.66
C GLU A 60 28.01 10.85 12.62
N HIS A 61 27.33 11.40 11.59
CA HIS A 61 27.96 12.18 10.53
C HIS A 61 27.58 13.67 10.62
N THR A 62 27.98 14.33 11.72
CA THR A 62 27.59 15.72 12.00
C THR A 62 28.07 16.70 10.93
N ASP A 63 29.28 16.51 10.39
CA ASP A 63 29.86 17.37 9.35
C ASP A 63 29.10 17.26 8.01
N ASP A 64 28.55 16.07 7.71
CA ASP A 64 27.77 15.80 6.50
C ASP A 64 26.24 15.98 6.69
N ALA A 65 25.78 16.37 7.88
CA ALA A 65 24.35 16.40 8.23
C ALA A 65 23.50 17.24 7.27
N ALA A 66 24.05 18.31 6.68
CA ALA A 66 23.38 19.12 5.66
C ALA A 66 23.18 18.34 4.34
N SER A 67 24.21 17.60 3.89
CA SER A 67 24.17 16.74 2.71
C SER A 67 23.18 15.57 2.90
N ILE A 68 23.18 14.95 4.08
CA ILE A 68 22.28 13.86 4.46
C ILE A 68 20.81 14.33 4.45
N LYS A 69 20.52 15.50 5.05
CA LYS A 69 19.19 16.15 4.99
C LYS A 69 18.75 16.42 3.54
N LYS A 70 19.64 16.98 2.71
CA LYS A 70 19.36 17.26 1.29
C LYS A 70 19.08 15.99 0.49
N ALA A 71 19.84 14.92 0.71
CA ALA A 71 19.62 13.62 0.09
C ALA A 71 18.27 13.02 0.51
N GLN A 72 17.91 13.10 1.79
CA GLN A 72 16.63 12.59 2.30
C GLN A 72 15.42 13.35 1.73
N LEU A 73 15.49 14.67 1.68
CA LEU A 73 14.45 15.51 1.04
C LEU A 73 14.34 15.23 -0.47
N SER A 74 15.47 14.99 -1.15
CA SER A 74 15.48 14.58 -2.56
C SER A 74 14.80 13.22 -2.76
N TRP A 75 15.12 12.22 -1.94
CA TRP A 75 14.48 10.90 -1.99
C TRP A 75 12.97 10.96 -1.72
N LEU A 76 12.53 11.74 -0.73
CA LEU A 76 11.11 11.97 -0.45
C LEU A 76 10.39 12.55 -1.69
N LYS A 77 10.94 13.61 -2.29
CA LYS A 77 10.36 14.31 -3.45
C LYS A 77 10.40 13.49 -4.74
N ASN A 78 11.52 12.82 -5.00
CA ASN A 78 11.83 12.24 -6.31
C ASN A 78 11.59 10.73 -6.40
N THR A 79 11.52 10.03 -5.27
CA THR A 79 11.34 8.57 -5.20
C THR A 79 10.05 8.22 -4.44
N ARG A 80 9.98 8.47 -3.13
CA ARG A 80 8.82 8.06 -2.30
C ARG A 80 7.51 8.66 -2.80
N ASN A 81 7.45 9.98 -2.94
CA ASN A 81 6.21 10.68 -3.35
C ASN A 81 5.87 10.51 -4.84
N LYS A 82 6.74 9.88 -5.64
CA LYS A 82 6.44 9.49 -7.02
C LYS A 82 5.98 8.04 -7.15
N ALA A 83 6.11 7.21 -6.11
CA ALA A 83 5.61 5.85 -6.12
C ALA A 83 4.09 5.83 -6.30
N THR A 84 3.61 4.80 -7.00
CA THR A 84 2.22 4.71 -7.49
C THR A 84 1.55 3.36 -7.22
N THR A 85 2.31 2.43 -6.63
CA THR A 85 1.86 1.13 -6.12
C THR A 85 2.56 0.86 -4.79
N ALA A 86 2.00 -0.03 -3.96
CA ALA A 86 2.62 -0.44 -2.70
C ALA A 86 4.00 -1.09 -2.93
N ALA A 87 4.16 -1.92 -3.96
CA ALA A 87 5.44 -2.51 -4.34
C ALA A 87 6.52 -1.46 -4.72
N GLN A 88 6.12 -0.34 -5.35
CA GLN A 88 7.04 0.77 -5.62
C GLN A 88 7.47 1.49 -4.34
N LEU A 89 6.58 1.61 -3.34
CA LEU A 89 6.93 2.15 -2.02
C LEU A 89 7.87 1.20 -1.28
N GLU A 90 7.55 -0.11 -1.22
CA GLU A 90 8.38 -1.14 -0.58
C GLU A 90 9.81 -1.14 -1.13
N SER A 91 9.96 -1.09 -2.46
CA SER A 91 11.26 -0.94 -3.12
C SER A 91 11.96 0.38 -2.77
N ALA A 92 11.24 1.50 -2.81
CA ALA A 92 11.79 2.82 -2.49
C ALA A 92 12.32 2.92 -1.05
N TYR A 93 11.58 2.36 -0.08
CA TYR A 93 11.99 2.27 1.32
C TYR A 93 13.17 1.31 1.48
N THR A 94 13.09 0.10 0.95
CA THR A 94 14.15 -0.91 1.07
C THR A 94 15.48 -0.42 0.50
N ASN A 95 15.46 0.24 -0.65
CA ASN A 95 16.66 0.82 -1.25
C ASN A 95 17.24 1.93 -0.36
N ARG A 96 16.40 2.85 0.15
CA ARG A 96 16.87 3.95 1.00
C ARG A 96 17.40 3.49 2.36
N ILE A 97 16.82 2.44 2.92
CA ILE A 97 17.33 1.75 4.11
C ILE A 97 18.73 1.17 3.83
N ASN A 98 18.96 0.57 2.66
CA ASN A 98 20.29 0.07 2.27
C ASN A 98 21.31 1.21 2.08
N ASP A 99 20.92 2.36 1.52
CA ASP A 99 21.80 3.55 1.43
C ASP A 99 22.27 3.99 2.83
N LEU A 100 21.33 4.05 3.79
CA LEU A 100 21.61 4.48 5.16
C LEU A 100 22.47 3.45 5.93
N TYR A 101 22.23 2.15 5.76
CA TYR A 101 23.11 1.10 6.27
C TYR A 101 24.54 1.24 5.72
N THR A 102 24.68 1.55 4.43
CA THR A 102 25.98 1.75 3.78
C THR A 102 26.70 2.99 4.33
N LEU A 103 25.99 4.10 4.52
CA LEU A 103 26.52 5.33 5.12
C LEU A 103 27.04 5.09 6.54
N LEU A 104 26.26 4.40 7.37
CA LEU A 104 26.58 4.06 8.76
C LEU A 104 27.63 2.94 8.92
N GLY A 105 28.19 2.39 7.83
CA GLY A 105 29.13 1.25 7.87
C GLY A 105 28.54 -0.05 8.44
N THR A 106 27.22 -0.10 8.66
CA THR A 106 26.52 -1.19 9.33
C THR A 106 26.13 -2.26 8.32
N LYS A 107 26.63 -3.49 8.50
CA LYS A 107 26.18 -4.62 7.68
C LYS A 107 24.69 -4.86 7.90
N LYS A 108 23.96 -5.20 6.82
CA LYS A 108 22.53 -5.52 6.87
C LYS A 108 22.22 -6.46 8.02
N GLU A 109 21.24 -6.07 8.83
CA GLU A 109 20.70 -6.91 9.89
C GLU A 109 20.00 -8.11 9.27
N ASN A 110 20.75 -9.20 9.12
CA ASN A 110 20.24 -10.49 8.68
C ASN A 110 19.42 -11.09 9.83
N GLN A 111 18.22 -11.59 9.49
CA GLN A 111 17.16 -12.02 10.41
C GLN A 111 17.70 -12.77 11.66
N ARG A 112 17.79 -12.08 12.80
CA ARG A 112 18.01 -12.75 14.08
C ARG A 112 16.68 -13.33 14.53
N SER A 113 16.58 -14.65 14.45
CA SER A 113 15.45 -15.44 14.93
C SER A 113 15.08 -15.07 16.36
N VAL A 114 13.92 -14.42 16.55
CA VAL A 114 13.24 -14.38 17.85
C VAL A 114 12.54 -15.72 18.04
N GLN A 115 13.33 -16.71 18.44
CA GLN A 115 12.83 -17.96 18.97
C GLN A 115 12.51 -17.72 20.45
N PRO A 116 11.25 -17.88 20.92
CA PRO A 116 10.93 -17.66 22.32
C PRO A 116 11.71 -18.63 23.21
N GLU A 117 12.53 -18.07 24.09
CA GLU A 117 13.35 -18.83 25.04
C GLU A 117 12.43 -19.49 26.08
N ALA A 118 12.51 -20.81 26.18
CA ALA A 118 11.53 -21.60 26.92
C ALA A 118 11.82 -21.64 28.42
N SER A 119 10.83 -21.25 29.23
CA SER A 119 10.79 -21.51 30.66
C SER A 119 9.92 -22.75 30.98
N ALA A 120 10.57 -23.91 31.10
CA ALA A 120 10.01 -25.13 31.71
C ALA A 120 10.34 -25.15 33.23
N PRO A 121 9.68 -25.93 34.12
CA PRO A 121 9.37 -27.38 34.02
C PRO A 121 7.84 -27.67 34.21
N VAL A 122 7.27 -28.88 34.43
CA VAL A 122 7.75 -30.21 34.89
C VAL A 122 7.07 -31.34 34.08
N ALA A 123 7.64 -32.55 34.13
CA ALA A 123 7.18 -33.78 33.47
C ALA A 123 5.92 -34.44 34.06
N VAL A 124 5.27 -35.36 33.29
CA VAL A 124 4.88 -36.72 33.75
C VAL A 124 4.82 -37.73 32.56
N LYS A 125 5.63 -38.80 32.70
CA LYS A 125 5.56 -40.22 32.25
C LYS A 125 5.12 -40.68 30.83
N ALA A 126 5.79 -41.76 30.42
CA ALA A 126 5.72 -42.46 29.13
C ALA A 126 4.64 -43.56 29.03
N GLY A 127 4.31 -43.92 27.78
CA GLY A 127 3.65 -45.17 27.39
C GLY A 127 4.28 -45.73 26.10
N LYS A 128 4.42 -47.06 26.00
CA LYS A 128 5.05 -47.77 24.86
C LYS A 128 4.00 -48.21 23.84
N ASN A 129 4.31 -48.22 22.53
CA ASN A 129 4.64 -49.47 21.82
C ASN A 129 5.12 -49.28 20.36
N SER A 130 5.65 -50.37 19.82
CA SER A 130 6.33 -50.53 18.52
C SER A 130 5.41 -50.48 17.29
N ASP A 131 5.94 -50.03 16.13
CA ASP A 131 6.35 -50.94 15.03
C ASP A 131 7.03 -50.20 13.85
N LYS A 132 7.79 -50.95 13.04
CA LYS A 132 8.51 -50.55 11.80
C LYS A 132 8.27 -51.69 10.78
N PRO A 133 8.32 -51.50 9.42
CA PRO A 133 9.48 -50.87 8.75
C PRO A 133 9.25 -50.06 7.43
N VAL A 134 10.12 -49.05 7.25
CA VAL A 134 10.89 -48.73 6.00
C VAL A 134 10.25 -47.96 4.81
N ALA A 135 10.78 -46.74 4.64
CA ALA A 135 11.11 -46.00 3.40
C ALA A 135 10.04 -45.43 2.45
N ARG A 136 9.84 -44.11 2.57
CA ARG A 136 10.21 -43.17 1.50
C ARG A 136 10.69 -41.84 2.09
N LEU A 137 11.57 -41.13 1.38
CA LEU A 137 12.08 -39.81 1.77
C LEU A 137 10.90 -38.81 1.87
N PRO A 138 10.82 -37.95 2.91
CA PRO A 138 9.85 -36.86 2.91
C PRO A 138 10.27 -35.83 1.86
N ALA A 139 9.32 -35.44 1.01
CA ALA A 139 9.48 -34.27 0.17
C ALA A 139 9.42 -33.02 1.06
N ASP A 140 10.49 -32.21 1.02
CA ASP A 140 10.43 -30.83 1.49
C ASP A 140 9.73 -29.99 0.41
N GLU A 141 8.40 -30.01 0.41
CA GLU A 141 7.60 -29.12 -0.42
C GLU A 141 6.87 -28.10 0.46
N GLY A 142 7.59 -26.99 0.67
CA GLY A 142 7.06 -25.67 0.38
C GLY A 142 5.82 -25.23 1.17
N LYS A 143 6.05 -24.31 2.13
CA LYS A 143 4.98 -23.43 2.64
C LYS A 143 4.18 -22.87 1.47
N SER A 144 2.88 -23.14 1.46
CA SER A 144 1.94 -22.64 0.46
C SER A 144 1.93 -21.11 0.44
N ASN A 145 2.71 -20.52 -0.47
CA ASN A 145 2.45 -19.19 -0.98
C ASN A 145 1.29 -19.30 -1.99
N ALA A 146 0.10 -19.63 -1.48
CA ALA A 146 -1.11 -19.54 -2.29
C ALA A 146 -1.22 -18.10 -2.82
N ALA A 147 -1.30 -17.95 -4.14
CA ALA A 147 -1.55 -16.65 -4.74
C ALA A 147 -2.87 -16.10 -4.16
N PRO A 148 -2.98 -14.77 -3.91
CA PRO A 148 -4.18 -14.20 -3.33
C PRO A 148 -5.39 -14.54 -4.20
N ASN A 149 -6.40 -15.17 -3.60
CA ASN A 149 -7.62 -15.55 -4.33
C ASN A 149 -8.21 -14.31 -4.99
N PHE A 150 -8.32 -14.35 -6.31
CA PHE A 150 -8.95 -13.30 -7.09
C PHE A 150 -10.39 -13.07 -6.56
N PRO A 151 -10.83 -11.82 -6.30
CA PRO A 151 -12.11 -11.60 -5.68
C PRO A 151 -13.21 -12.02 -6.66
N PRO A 152 -14.14 -12.90 -6.26
CA PRO A 152 -15.24 -13.28 -7.13
C PRO A 152 -16.09 -12.05 -7.45
N ARG A 153 -16.87 -12.12 -8.54
CA ARG A 153 -17.87 -11.09 -8.84
C ARG A 153 -18.80 -10.88 -7.64
N THR A 154 -18.96 -9.63 -7.22
CA THR A 154 -19.86 -9.21 -6.14
C THR A 154 -20.97 -8.33 -6.70
N ASN A 155 -21.94 -7.98 -5.85
CA ASN A 155 -22.78 -6.81 -6.11
C ASN A 155 -21.89 -5.56 -6.24
N PRO A 156 -22.16 -4.65 -7.20
CA PRO A 156 -21.36 -3.44 -7.36
C PRO A 156 -21.44 -2.52 -6.14
N VAL A 157 -20.29 -2.00 -5.69
CA VAL A 157 -20.18 -1.04 -4.59
C VAL A 157 -19.48 0.22 -5.07
N THR A 158 -20.19 1.36 -5.06
CA THR A 158 -19.61 2.66 -5.40
C THR A 158 -18.81 3.23 -4.23
N LYS A 159 -17.56 3.60 -4.50
CA LYS A 159 -16.62 4.22 -3.56
C LYS A 159 -16.23 5.61 -4.06
N SER A 160 -16.11 6.58 -3.15
CA SER A 160 -15.45 7.86 -3.41
C SER A 160 -13.97 7.74 -3.07
N CYS A 161 -13.10 8.03 -4.02
CA CYS A 161 -11.65 7.84 -3.93
C CYS A 161 -10.91 9.15 -4.21
N LYS A 162 -9.94 9.52 -3.35
CA LYS A 162 -9.02 10.63 -3.65
C LYS A 162 -8.23 10.34 -4.93
N VAL A 163 -7.91 11.38 -5.69
CA VAL A 163 -7.17 11.26 -6.96
C VAL A 163 -5.77 11.84 -6.85
N ALA A 164 -4.80 11.15 -7.45
CA ALA A 164 -3.47 11.68 -7.74
C ALA A 164 -3.11 11.32 -9.19
N MET A 165 -2.61 12.29 -9.97
CA MET A 165 -2.31 12.10 -11.39
C MET A 165 -0.86 12.46 -11.70
N GLN A 166 -0.24 11.64 -12.55
CA GLN A 166 1.09 11.86 -13.11
C GLN A 166 0.97 11.85 -14.64
N TYR A 167 1.66 12.76 -15.33
CA TYR A 167 1.57 12.96 -16.79
C TYR A 167 2.96 12.93 -17.42
N SER A 168 3.06 12.55 -18.69
CA SER A 168 4.25 12.89 -19.50
C SER A 168 4.31 14.40 -19.78
N PRO A 169 5.50 14.93 -20.13
CA PRO A 169 5.62 16.28 -20.68
C PRO A 169 4.68 16.49 -21.88
N GLY A 170 3.95 17.59 -21.92
CA GLY A 170 2.98 17.90 -22.99
C GLY A 170 1.63 17.19 -22.89
N ALA A 171 1.51 16.08 -22.15
CA ALA A 171 0.21 15.42 -21.97
C ALA A 171 -0.71 16.14 -20.97
N LYS A 172 -0.15 16.94 -20.04
CA LYS A 172 -0.91 17.59 -18.96
C LYS A 172 -2.13 18.36 -19.46
N ASP A 173 -2.00 19.13 -20.52
CA ASP A 173 -3.06 20.05 -21.00
C ASP A 173 -4.21 19.30 -21.69
N LYS A 174 -4.01 18.03 -22.09
CA LYS A 174 -5.10 17.12 -22.51
C LYS A 174 -6.02 16.77 -21.35
N TYR A 175 -5.48 16.67 -20.13
CA TYR A 175 -6.17 16.15 -18.96
C TYR A 175 -6.51 17.22 -17.91
N ILE A 176 -5.81 18.36 -17.84
CA ILE A 176 -6.13 19.45 -16.92
C ILE A 176 -6.51 20.68 -17.74
N THR A 177 -7.81 20.96 -17.81
CA THR A 177 -8.37 22.06 -18.62
C THR A 177 -8.24 23.45 -17.97
N GLY A 178 -7.50 23.56 -16.86
CA GLY A 178 -7.29 24.81 -16.11
C GLY A 178 -8.53 25.32 -15.36
N LYS A 179 -9.63 24.55 -15.35
CA LYS A 179 -10.83 24.86 -14.56
C LYS A 179 -10.54 24.73 -13.06
N LYS A 180 -11.24 25.52 -12.25
CA LYS A 180 -11.03 25.58 -10.80
C LYS A 180 -11.68 24.42 -10.02
N ASP A 181 -12.37 23.54 -10.76
CA ASP A 181 -13.31 22.54 -10.25
C ASP A 181 -12.74 21.11 -10.35
N ASP A 182 -11.41 20.94 -10.37
CA ASP A 182 -10.78 19.61 -10.41
C ASP A 182 -11.23 18.77 -9.18
N PRO A 183 -11.84 17.60 -9.40
CA PRO A 183 -12.44 16.83 -8.33
C PRO A 183 -11.37 16.21 -7.45
N HIS A 184 -11.34 16.59 -6.17
CA HIS A 184 -10.40 16.03 -5.20
C HIS A 184 -10.65 14.53 -4.94
N ALA A 185 -11.82 14.02 -5.33
CA ALA A 185 -12.17 12.62 -5.34
C ALA A 185 -13.13 12.28 -6.51
N ILE A 186 -12.98 11.10 -7.10
CA ILE A 186 -13.88 10.56 -8.14
C ILE A 186 -14.57 9.27 -7.64
N ARG A 187 -15.67 8.88 -8.29
CA ARG A 187 -16.37 7.63 -7.95
C ARG A 187 -15.76 6.44 -8.69
N VAL A 188 -15.61 5.32 -8.00
CA VAL A 188 -15.25 4.02 -8.57
C VAL A 188 -16.29 2.99 -8.16
N THR A 189 -16.93 2.33 -9.11
CA THR A 189 -17.88 1.25 -8.84
C THR A 189 -17.16 -0.09 -8.97
N ASP A 190 -16.97 -0.78 -7.85
CA ASP A 190 -16.20 -2.04 -7.74
C ASP A 190 -17.15 -3.24 -7.67
N SER A 191 -16.99 -4.20 -8.59
CA SER A 191 -17.81 -5.41 -8.68
C SER A 191 -17.02 -6.68 -8.34
N GLY A 192 -15.88 -6.57 -7.67
CA GLY A 192 -15.06 -7.72 -7.26
C GLY A 192 -14.19 -8.27 -8.39
N ASP A 193 -14.76 -8.59 -9.55
CA ASP A 193 -14.01 -9.05 -10.74
C ASP A 193 -13.56 -7.92 -11.69
N SER A 194 -14.13 -6.72 -11.51
CA SER A 194 -14.06 -5.59 -12.42
C SER A 194 -14.38 -4.29 -11.68
N PHE A 195 -14.02 -3.13 -12.25
CA PHE A 195 -14.41 -1.83 -11.74
C PHE A 195 -14.63 -0.80 -12.85
N VAL A 196 -15.55 0.13 -12.63
CA VAL A 196 -15.79 1.29 -13.50
C VAL A 196 -15.32 2.55 -12.80
N ILE A 197 -14.50 3.34 -13.48
CA ILE A 197 -14.07 4.65 -13.03
C ILE A 197 -15.04 5.68 -13.61
N HIS A 198 -15.75 6.40 -12.74
CA HIS A 198 -16.66 7.46 -13.17
C HIS A 198 -15.90 8.78 -13.20
N PHE A 199 -15.64 9.27 -14.40
CA PHE A 199 -14.92 10.52 -14.60
C PHE A 199 -15.87 11.73 -14.68
N ASP A 200 -17.18 11.53 -14.89
CA ASP A 200 -18.20 12.60 -14.93
C ASP A 200 -17.82 13.78 -15.86
N GLN A 201 -17.10 13.50 -16.96
CA GLN A 201 -16.52 14.49 -17.90
C GLN A 201 -15.38 15.35 -17.33
N TYR A 202 -14.92 15.10 -16.10
CA TYR A 202 -13.65 15.63 -15.60
C TYR A 202 -12.46 15.01 -16.34
N TYR A 203 -11.36 15.74 -16.33
CA TYR A 203 -10.10 15.39 -16.99
C TYR A 203 -10.17 15.06 -18.49
N GLY A 204 -11.25 15.44 -19.18
CA GLY A 204 -11.46 15.09 -20.60
C GLY A 204 -11.70 13.60 -20.84
N LEU A 205 -12.12 12.86 -19.82
CA LEU A 205 -12.37 11.42 -19.86
C LEU A 205 -13.86 11.10 -19.67
N GLY A 206 -14.35 10.14 -20.44
CA GLY A 206 -15.60 9.44 -20.15
C GLY A 206 -15.38 8.34 -19.12
N ASP A 207 -16.45 7.64 -18.74
CA ASP A 207 -16.35 6.54 -17.78
C ASP A 207 -15.53 5.37 -18.36
N MET A 208 -14.58 4.85 -17.56
CA MET A 208 -13.60 3.86 -17.98
C MET A 208 -13.87 2.53 -17.27
N ASP A 209 -14.34 1.53 -18.01
CA ASP A 209 -14.60 0.17 -17.54
C ASP A 209 -13.34 -0.70 -17.67
N SER A 210 -12.87 -1.27 -16.56
CA SER A 210 -11.71 -2.17 -16.56
C SER A 210 -11.95 -3.46 -17.36
N GLY A 211 -13.21 -3.87 -17.54
CA GLY A 211 -13.56 -5.25 -17.86
C GLY A 211 -13.13 -6.20 -16.74
N SER A 212 -13.23 -7.51 -16.98
CA SER A 212 -12.73 -8.54 -16.06
C SER A 212 -11.21 -8.42 -15.90
N LEU A 213 -10.74 -8.30 -14.66
CA LEU A 213 -9.32 -8.34 -14.33
C LEU A 213 -8.82 -9.80 -14.32
N GLY A 214 -7.57 -10.01 -14.69
CA GLY A 214 -6.82 -11.23 -14.42
C GLY A 214 -5.91 -11.08 -13.20
N LEU A 215 -5.31 -12.18 -12.75
CA LEU A 215 -4.26 -12.18 -11.73
C LEU A 215 -2.87 -12.14 -12.38
N LEU A 216 -2.02 -11.22 -11.94
CA LEU A 216 -0.61 -11.14 -12.31
C LEU A 216 0.22 -11.01 -11.02
N ASP A 217 0.87 -12.10 -10.61
CA ASP A 217 1.58 -12.26 -9.34
C ASP A 217 0.72 -11.91 -8.10
N LYS A 218 0.74 -10.65 -7.67
CA LYS A 218 0.03 -10.10 -6.51
C LYS A 218 -0.92 -8.94 -6.86
N ASP A 219 -0.98 -8.54 -8.13
CA ASP A 219 -1.83 -7.44 -8.58
C ASP A 219 -2.91 -7.98 -9.53
N TYR A 220 -4.08 -7.36 -9.51
CA TYR A 220 -5.15 -7.64 -10.47
C TYR A 220 -5.04 -6.67 -11.64
N LEU A 221 -4.97 -7.18 -12.88
CA LEU A 221 -4.69 -6.39 -14.08
C LEU A 221 -5.65 -6.76 -15.22
N ASN A 222 -6.16 -5.77 -15.94
CA ASN A 222 -6.56 -5.93 -17.35
C ASN A 222 -5.83 -4.91 -18.24
N VAL A 223 -5.62 -5.25 -19.51
CA VAL A 223 -4.98 -4.41 -20.51
C VAL A 223 -5.88 -4.31 -21.73
N ARG A 224 -6.20 -3.08 -22.15
CA ARG A 224 -7.08 -2.79 -23.29
C ARG A 224 -6.40 -1.84 -24.26
N THR A 225 -6.62 -2.05 -25.55
CA THR A 225 -6.31 -1.04 -26.58
C THR A 225 -7.56 -0.17 -26.79
N GLU A 226 -7.39 1.14 -26.69
CA GLU A 226 -8.46 2.13 -26.83
C GLU A 226 -8.58 2.60 -28.30
N SER A 227 -9.70 3.23 -28.64
CA SER A 227 -9.99 3.70 -30.00
C SER A 227 -9.01 4.76 -30.53
N ASP A 228 -8.33 5.50 -29.63
CA ASP A 228 -7.29 6.44 -30.01
C ASP A 228 -5.91 5.78 -30.23
N GLY A 229 -5.83 4.44 -30.17
CA GLY A 229 -4.60 3.66 -30.31
C GLY A 229 -3.68 3.68 -29.09
N SER A 230 -4.11 4.23 -27.95
CA SER A 230 -3.43 4.04 -26.68
C SER A 230 -3.74 2.67 -26.05
N THR A 231 -2.89 2.25 -25.11
CA THR A 231 -3.08 1.05 -24.29
C THR A 231 -3.35 1.47 -22.85
N SER A 232 -4.52 1.14 -22.33
CA SER A 232 -4.90 1.31 -20.93
C SER A 232 -4.57 0.06 -20.13
N TYR A 233 -3.91 0.26 -19.00
CA TYR A 233 -3.68 -0.75 -17.98
C TYR A 233 -4.54 -0.41 -16.76
N TYR A 234 -5.43 -1.32 -16.39
CA TYR A 234 -6.35 -1.20 -15.26
C TYR A 234 -5.84 -2.10 -14.14
N LEU A 235 -5.27 -1.50 -13.09
CA LEU A 235 -4.72 -2.25 -11.96
C LEU A 235 -5.56 -2.04 -10.70
N ARG A 236 -5.71 -3.11 -9.92
CA ARG A 236 -6.15 -3.06 -8.52
C ARG A 236 -5.18 -3.94 -7.70
N PRO A 237 -4.40 -3.38 -6.77
CA PRO A 237 -3.54 -4.19 -5.90
C PRO A 237 -4.36 -5.20 -5.09
N ALA A 238 -3.83 -6.40 -4.85
CA ALA A 238 -4.54 -7.40 -4.03
C ALA A 238 -4.48 -7.11 -2.52
N ASP A 239 -3.67 -6.15 -2.09
CA ASP A 239 -3.63 -5.70 -0.70
C ASP A 239 -4.89 -4.89 -0.34
N ALA A 240 -5.81 -5.55 0.35
CA ALA A 240 -7.07 -4.96 0.81
C ALA A 240 -6.88 -3.76 1.77
N THR A 241 -5.71 -3.62 2.41
CA THR A 241 -5.42 -2.45 3.26
C THR A 241 -5.26 -1.17 2.42
N VAL A 242 -4.76 -1.29 1.19
CA VAL A 242 -4.55 -0.18 0.25
C VAL A 242 -5.65 -0.20 -0.81
N SER A 243 -6.91 0.01 -0.40
CA SER A 243 -8.04 0.17 -1.32
C SER A 243 -7.75 1.29 -2.33
N SER A 244 -7.28 0.86 -3.50
CA SER A 244 -6.74 1.72 -4.55
C SER A 244 -6.89 1.06 -5.92
N TYR A 245 -6.94 1.91 -6.93
CA TYR A 245 -7.05 1.52 -8.33
C TYR A 245 -6.11 2.41 -9.13
N VAL A 246 -5.51 1.87 -10.18
CA VAL A 246 -4.61 2.62 -11.06
C VAL A 246 -5.06 2.45 -12.50
N LEU A 247 -5.32 3.57 -13.18
CA LEU A 247 -5.44 3.62 -14.63
C LEU A 247 -4.15 4.23 -15.20
N LYS A 248 -3.43 3.47 -16.02
CA LYS A 248 -2.25 3.96 -16.75
C LYS A 248 -2.52 3.89 -18.26
N SER A 249 -2.48 5.02 -18.95
CA SER A 249 -2.53 5.07 -20.42
C SER A 249 -1.12 5.20 -20.99
N VAL A 250 -0.79 4.37 -21.97
CA VAL A 250 0.47 4.37 -22.72
C VAL A 250 0.18 4.55 -24.19
N LYS A 251 0.92 5.41 -24.89
CA LYS A 251 0.83 5.55 -26.35
C LYS A 251 2.24 5.75 -26.90
N ASN A 252 2.56 5.10 -28.02
CA ASN A 252 3.91 5.13 -28.62
C ASN A 252 5.03 4.77 -27.63
N ASN A 253 4.79 3.77 -26.76
CA ASN A 253 5.67 3.35 -25.66
C ASN A 253 5.92 4.41 -24.55
N GLU A 254 5.23 5.56 -24.58
CA GLU A 254 5.30 6.61 -23.56
C GLU A 254 4.04 6.62 -22.68
N THR A 255 4.21 6.73 -21.35
CA THR A 255 3.08 6.85 -20.42
C THR A 255 2.47 8.24 -20.49
N GLN A 256 1.29 8.37 -21.08
CA GLN A 256 0.59 9.64 -21.28
C GLN A 256 0.05 10.19 -19.95
N VAL A 257 -0.65 9.32 -19.21
CA VAL A 257 -1.16 9.61 -17.87
C VAL A 257 -1.14 8.34 -17.03
N LYS A 258 -0.92 8.53 -15.73
CA LYS A 258 -1.24 7.55 -14.69
C LYS A 258 -2.09 8.22 -13.62
N ILE A 259 -3.26 7.65 -13.40
CA ILE A 259 -4.28 8.10 -12.45
C ILE A 259 -4.31 7.07 -11.33
N ILE A 260 -4.16 7.54 -10.08
CA ILE A 260 -4.19 6.73 -8.87
C ILE A 260 -5.41 7.17 -8.08
N MET A 261 -6.36 6.26 -7.90
CA MET A 261 -7.48 6.43 -6.99
C MET A 261 -7.13 5.74 -5.69
N TYR A 262 -7.20 6.44 -4.56
CA TYR A 262 -6.74 5.94 -3.26
C TYR A 262 -7.56 6.50 -2.09
N ALA A 263 -7.34 5.96 -0.89
CA ALA A 263 -8.12 6.29 0.31
C ALA A 263 -9.65 6.17 0.07
N CYS A 264 -10.04 5.17 -0.72
CA CYS A 264 -11.41 4.95 -1.17
C CYS A 264 -12.33 4.59 -0.01
N LYS A 265 -13.49 5.24 0.06
CA LYS A 265 -14.56 4.97 1.05
C LYS A 265 -15.86 4.71 0.32
N VAL A 266 -16.70 3.80 0.82
CA VAL A 266 -18.06 3.58 0.27
C VAL A 266 -18.79 4.92 0.26
N ALA A 267 -19.40 5.27 -0.88
CA ALA A 267 -20.20 6.48 -1.00
C ALA A 267 -21.44 6.36 -0.10
N SER A 268 -21.74 7.43 0.65
CA SER A 268 -22.92 7.55 1.52
C SER A 268 -24.16 7.95 0.74
#